data_AF-A0A8H5GXY9-F1
#
_entry.id   AF-A0A8H5GXY9-F1
#
_cell.length_a   1.000
_cell.length_b   1.000
_cell.length_c   1.000
_cell.angle_alpha   90.00
_cell.angle_beta   90.00
_cell.angle_gamma   90.00
#
_symmetry.space_group_name_H-M   'P 1'
#
loop_
_entity.id
_entity.type
_entity.pdbx_description
1 polymer ?
#
loop_
_entity_poly.entity_id
_entity_poly.type
_entity_poly.pdbx_seq_one_letter_code
_entity_poly.pdbx_strand_id
1 'polypeptide(L)'
;MSQPVTATSAEFPFKISVTDAQLELLRKKLDLVTFPDELQDAEWRYGVPLPIMKRLVARWKDGFDWRAEEKKLNDELPQFTRDIEVAVHGNLTIHYVHKKSTLETAIPLLFVHGWPGSFIEVRKILPLLLQTSEDGNFPSFHVVAFSLPGYAFSEAPKKSGFEAKQYGEIGHKLMLALGYNEYVTSGGDWGRIITQKMAQIYGGKHVKAWHTNMPSLGISPTLTSHPILYLQSLIKPLTAVEKAGLERSKWFNTEGRGYFAEQSTQPQTLGYSLSDSPVGLLAWIYEKLVNWTDAYPWTDDEVLTWVSIYYFSQAGPAASTRIYYEITHSPGGLSALGEKPPRIPMGVSYFPKELIIAPRSWVRTVGNLVFESEHSSGGHFAAYEKPNEIVDDLRNMFGRKKGKNGPAFGVVSGRNGFQPA
;
A
#
# COMPACT_ATOMS: atom_id res chain seq x y z
N MET A 1 -25.20 -0.79 22.03
CA MET A 1 -25.36 0.67 21.89
C MET A 1 -23.97 1.26 21.75
N SER A 2 -23.56 1.63 20.54
CA SER A 2 -22.24 2.20 20.27
C SER A 2 -22.24 3.67 20.69
N GLN A 3 -21.32 4.05 21.59
CA GLN A 3 -21.09 5.46 21.92
C GLN A 3 -20.70 6.24 20.65
N PRO A 4 -21.05 7.54 20.55
CA PRO A 4 -20.58 8.38 19.46
C PRO A 4 -19.06 8.47 19.56
N VAL A 5 -18.34 8.09 18.51
CA VAL A 5 -16.91 8.39 18.40
C VAL A 5 -16.82 9.90 18.15
N THR A 6 -16.68 10.68 19.22
CA THR A 6 -16.38 12.11 19.14
C THR A 6 -14.93 12.25 18.67
N ALA A 7 -14.72 12.34 17.36
CA ALA A 7 -13.43 12.73 16.81
C ALA A 7 -13.25 14.25 16.98
N THR A 8 -12.77 14.65 18.16
CA THR A 8 -12.55 16.05 18.56
C THR A 8 -11.13 16.55 18.31
N SER A 9 -10.18 15.72 17.85
CA SER A 9 -8.82 16.20 17.56
C SER A 9 -8.83 17.06 16.30
N ALA A 10 -8.15 18.21 16.28
CA ALA A 10 -8.02 19.02 15.07
C ALA A 10 -7.12 18.33 14.03
N GLU A 11 -7.31 18.65 12.75
CA GLU A 11 -6.33 18.34 11.69
C GLU A 11 -5.16 19.33 11.81
N PHE A 12 -3.93 18.83 11.98
CA PHE A 12 -2.75 19.67 12.16
C PHE A 12 -1.87 19.61 10.90
N PRO A 13 -1.55 20.75 10.25
CA PRO A 13 -0.60 20.77 9.14
C PRO A 13 0.75 20.17 9.54
N PHE A 14 1.31 19.37 8.65
CA PHE A 14 2.61 18.71 8.84
C PHE A 14 3.57 19.07 7.71
N LYS A 15 4.83 19.24 8.07
CA LYS A 15 5.94 19.36 7.14
C LYS A 15 7.06 18.44 7.60
N ILE A 16 7.60 17.68 6.67
CA ILE A 16 8.81 16.88 6.88
C ILE A 16 9.94 17.85 7.22
N SER A 17 10.62 17.60 8.33
CA SER A 17 11.71 18.45 8.82
C SER A 17 12.75 17.61 9.54
N VAL A 18 13.59 16.93 8.76
CA VAL A 18 14.74 16.17 9.27
C VAL A 18 15.78 17.16 9.81
N THR A 19 16.41 16.88 10.94
CA THR A 19 17.40 17.79 11.52
C THR A 19 18.76 17.66 10.83
N ASP A 20 19.58 18.71 10.86
CA ASP A 20 20.95 18.65 10.33
C ASP A 20 21.77 17.57 11.05
N ALA A 21 21.55 17.39 12.36
CA ALA A 21 22.18 16.32 13.13
C ALA A 21 21.85 14.91 12.62
N GLN A 22 20.61 14.66 12.18
CA GLN A 22 20.22 13.39 11.57
C GLN A 22 20.89 13.18 10.21
N LEU A 23 21.01 14.23 9.39
CA LEU A 23 21.72 14.19 8.10
C LEU A 23 23.22 13.95 8.29
N GLU A 24 23.85 14.61 9.25
CA GLU A 24 25.24 14.39 9.62
C GLU A 24 25.49 12.97 10.14
N LEU A 25 24.59 12.44 10.96
CA LEU A 25 24.68 11.07 11.45
C LEU A 25 24.59 10.07 10.29
N LEU A 26 23.65 10.26 9.36
CA LEU A 26 23.55 9.44 8.17
C LEU A 26 24.87 9.44 7.38
N ARG A 27 25.42 10.63 7.08
CA ARG A 27 26.70 10.75 6.36
C ARG A 27 27.83 10.02 7.06
N LYS A 28 27.98 10.19 8.38
CA LYS A 28 29.00 9.46 9.18
C LYS A 28 28.83 7.95 9.10
N LYS A 29 27.59 7.43 9.12
CA LYS A 29 27.33 6.00 9.00
C LYS A 29 27.60 5.46 7.59
N LEU A 30 27.34 6.25 6.55
CA LEU A 30 27.70 5.92 5.17
C LEU A 30 29.22 5.92 4.97
N ASP A 31 29.95 6.82 5.63
CA ASP A 31 31.42 6.88 5.59
C ASP A 31 32.10 5.66 6.21
N LEU A 32 31.51 5.12 7.27
CA LEU A 32 32.07 4.02 8.05
C LEU A 32 31.62 2.63 7.58
N VAL A 33 30.88 2.56 6.46
CA VAL A 33 30.36 1.30 5.95
C VAL A 33 31.48 0.29 5.71
N THR A 34 31.27 -0.93 6.18
CA THR A 34 32.04 -2.09 5.75
C THR A 34 31.18 -2.91 4.80
N PHE A 35 31.58 -2.99 3.54
CA PHE A 35 30.86 -3.78 2.54
C PHE A 35 31.21 -5.28 2.66
N PRO A 36 30.26 -6.19 2.40
CA PRO A 36 30.55 -7.61 2.29
C PRO A 36 31.36 -7.90 1.01
N ASP A 37 31.89 -9.13 0.91
CA ASP A 37 32.36 -9.69 -0.35
C ASP A 37 31.19 -10.13 -1.24
N GLU A 38 31.49 -10.56 -2.47
CA GLU A 38 30.51 -11.00 -3.44
C GLU A 38 31.05 -12.20 -4.24
N LEU A 39 30.20 -13.20 -4.46
CA LEU A 39 30.53 -14.34 -5.32
C LEU A 39 30.58 -13.89 -6.79
N GLN A 40 31.59 -14.37 -7.52
CA GLN A 40 31.72 -14.12 -8.95
C GLN A 40 30.47 -14.62 -9.71
N ASP A 41 29.99 -13.81 -10.65
CA ASP A 41 28.85 -14.12 -11.53
C ASP A 41 27.53 -14.47 -10.81
N ALA A 42 27.38 -14.07 -9.54
CA ALA A 42 26.12 -14.24 -8.80
C ALA A 42 25.01 -13.33 -9.31
N GLU A 43 25.37 -12.13 -9.80
CA GLU A 43 24.45 -11.08 -10.21
C GLU A 43 23.32 -10.89 -9.18
N TRP A 44 22.06 -10.76 -9.62
CA TRP A 44 20.90 -10.57 -8.74
C TRP A 44 20.42 -11.85 -8.02
N ARG A 45 21.02 -13.02 -8.30
CA ARG A 45 20.54 -14.29 -7.74
C ARG A 45 20.66 -14.35 -6.22
N TYR A 46 21.56 -13.55 -5.64
CA TYR A 46 21.87 -13.53 -4.19
C TYR A 46 21.42 -12.22 -3.52
N GLY A 47 20.65 -11.38 -4.23
CA GLY A 47 20.24 -10.06 -3.76
C GLY A 47 20.93 -8.94 -4.53
N VAL A 48 21.09 -7.76 -3.90
CA VAL A 48 21.63 -6.57 -4.59
C VAL A 48 23.12 -6.74 -4.89
N PRO A 49 23.55 -6.58 -6.16
CA PRO A 49 24.96 -6.65 -6.52
C PRO A 49 25.82 -5.59 -5.82
N LEU A 50 27.01 -5.97 -5.37
CA LEU A 50 27.93 -5.10 -4.62
C LEU A 50 28.32 -3.82 -5.39
N PRO A 51 28.62 -3.85 -6.70
CA PRO A 51 28.90 -2.63 -7.46
C PRO A 51 27.74 -1.63 -7.44
N ILE A 52 26.50 -2.11 -7.48
CA ILE A 52 25.30 -1.25 -7.42
C ILE A 52 25.17 -0.66 -6.01
N MET A 53 25.37 -1.46 -4.96
CA MET A 53 25.32 -0.96 -3.58
C MET A 53 26.39 0.10 -3.32
N LYS A 54 27.63 -0.11 -3.78
CA LYS A 54 28.71 0.89 -3.69
C LYS A 54 28.35 2.20 -4.41
N ARG A 55 27.75 2.12 -5.60
CA ARG A 55 27.27 3.29 -6.35
C ARG A 55 26.21 4.06 -5.56
N LEU A 56 25.18 3.37 -5.07
CA LEU A 56 24.09 4.00 -4.32
C LEU A 56 24.58 4.63 -3.02
N VAL A 57 25.48 3.97 -2.28
CA VAL A 57 26.07 4.54 -1.06
C VAL A 57 26.90 5.78 -1.37
N ALA A 58 27.72 5.76 -2.42
CA ALA A 58 28.49 6.93 -2.85
C ALA A 58 27.56 8.08 -3.25
N ARG A 59 26.48 7.80 -4.00
CA ARG A 59 25.46 8.79 -4.33
C ARG A 59 24.79 9.34 -3.07
N TRP A 60 24.41 8.49 -2.13
CA TRP A 60 23.70 8.91 -0.91
C TRP A 60 24.54 9.80 -0.01
N LYS A 61 25.84 9.50 0.08
CA LYS A 61 26.80 10.26 0.88
C LYS A 61 27.09 11.63 0.28
N ASP A 62 27.47 11.66 -1.00
CA ASP A 62 28.13 12.83 -1.61
C ASP A 62 27.27 13.59 -2.63
N GLY A 63 26.22 12.97 -3.17
CA GLY A 63 25.47 13.54 -4.29
C GLY A 63 23.96 13.70 -4.08
N PHE A 64 23.37 12.97 -3.14
CA PHE A 64 21.94 13.02 -2.84
C PHE A 64 21.61 14.20 -1.92
N ASP A 65 20.71 15.07 -2.36
CA ASP A 65 20.26 16.21 -1.59
C ASP A 65 18.88 15.94 -0.98
N TRP A 66 18.89 15.47 0.28
CA TRP A 66 17.66 15.27 1.04
C TRP A 66 16.86 16.57 1.21
N ARG A 67 17.50 17.74 1.33
CA ARG A 67 16.78 19.01 1.54
C ARG A 67 15.95 19.38 0.31
N ALA A 68 16.47 19.11 -0.89
CA ALA A 68 15.73 19.29 -2.13
C ALA A 68 14.51 18.35 -2.19
N GLU A 69 14.68 17.05 -1.91
CA GLU A 69 13.59 16.09 -1.94
C GLU A 69 12.57 16.30 -0.81
N GLU A 70 13.01 16.68 0.39
CA GLU A 70 12.16 17.09 1.51
C GLU A 70 11.29 18.29 1.14
N LYS A 71 11.88 19.34 0.54
CA LYS A 71 11.14 20.50 0.05
C LYS A 71 10.12 20.08 -1.01
N LYS A 72 10.53 19.25 -1.97
CA LYS A 72 9.68 18.76 -3.05
C LYS A 72 8.47 17.97 -2.52
N LEU A 73 8.68 17.04 -1.59
CA LEU A 73 7.59 16.29 -0.95
C LEU A 73 6.65 17.21 -0.17
N ASN A 74 7.20 18.18 0.57
CA ASN A 74 6.43 19.17 1.31
C ASN A 74 5.60 20.10 0.40
N ASP A 75 6.08 20.43 -0.79
CA ASP A 75 5.39 21.31 -1.75
C ASP A 75 4.30 20.55 -2.53
N GLU A 76 4.58 19.31 -2.93
CA GLU A 76 3.66 18.51 -3.75
C GLU A 76 2.53 17.87 -2.93
N LEU A 77 2.80 17.51 -1.66
CA LEU A 77 1.88 16.75 -0.83
C LEU A 77 1.37 17.58 0.37
N PRO A 78 0.05 17.86 0.44
CA PRO A 78 -0.55 18.46 1.63
C PRO A 78 -0.62 17.40 2.74
N GLN A 79 0.30 17.50 3.69
CA GLN A 79 0.48 16.56 4.77
C GLN A 79 -0.09 17.09 6.08
N PHE A 80 -0.62 16.19 6.89
CA PHE A 80 -1.23 16.50 8.17
C PHE A 80 -0.93 15.39 9.17
N THR A 81 -1.09 15.72 10.45
CA THR A 81 -1.19 14.73 11.52
C THR A 81 -2.51 14.86 12.26
N ARG A 82 -2.93 13.75 12.86
CA ARG A 82 -4.10 13.71 13.74
C ARG A 82 -3.95 12.60 14.77
N ASP A 83 -4.37 12.93 15.98
CA ASP A 83 -4.47 11.99 17.09
C ASP A 83 -5.72 11.13 16.94
N ILE A 84 -5.51 9.81 16.92
CA ILE A 84 -6.57 8.81 16.80
C ILE A 84 -6.45 7.82 17.96
N GLU A 85 -7.48 7.77 18.79
CA GLU A 85 -7.62 6.75 19.82
C GLU A 85 -7.94 5.39 19.17
N VAL A 86 -7.21 4.36 19.56
CA VAL A 86 -7.41 2.96 19.17
C VAL A 86 -7.64 2.14 20.42
N ALA A 87 -8.69 1.32 20.42
CA ALA A 87 -9.03 0.50 21.58
C ALA A 87 -7.81 -0.34 22.03
N VAL A 88 -7.55 -0.37 23.35
CA VAL A 88 -6.42 -1.06 24.02
C VAL A 88 -5.03 -0.45 23.78
N HIS A 89 -4.83 0.21 22.63
CA HIS A 89 -3.55 0.78 22.20
C HIS A 89 -3.37 2.26 22.52
N GLY A 90 -4.44 2.95 22.94
CA GLY A 90 -4.40 4.35 23.33
C GLY A 90 -4.42 5.28 22.12
N ASN A 91 -3.97 6.51 22.31
CA ASN A 91 -3.89 7.51 21.26
C ASN A 91 -2.59 7.34 20.46
N LEU A 92 -2.70 7.42 19.12
CA LEU A 92 -1.56 7.45 18.21
C LEU A 92 -1.67 8.69 17.32
N THR A 93 -0.57 9.44 17.19
CA THR A 93 -0.48 10.52 16.19
C THR A 93 -0.22 9.90 14.81
N ILE A 94 -1.18 10.08 13.91
CA ILE A 94 -1.18 9.48 12.56
C ILE A 94 -0.90 10.57 11.54
N HIS A 95 0.14 10.35 10.74
CA HIS A 95 0.48 11.15 9.57
C HIS A 95 -0.32 10.71 8.35
N TYR A 96 -0.76 11.67 7.52
CA TYR A 96 -1.46 11.40 6.28
C TYR A 96 -1.36 12.56 5.28
N VAL A 97 -1.46 12.21 3.99
CA VAL A 97 -1.73 13.17 2.93
C VAL A 97 -3.24 13.33 2.78
N HIS A 98 -3.72 14.56 2.70
CA HIS A 98 -5.14 14.85 2.45
C HIS A 98 -5.29 15.99 1.45
N LYS A 99 -5.86 15.68 0.29
CA LYS A 99 -6.18 16.70 -0.73
C LYS A 99 -7.61 16.53 -1.21
N LYS A 100 -8.40 17.59 -1.05
CA LYS A 100 -9.76 17.66 -1.59
C LYS A 100 -9.69 18.02 -3.07
N SER A 101 -10.44 17.31 -3.91
CA SER A 101 -10.84 17.81 -5.22
C SER A 101 -11.58 19.14 -5.09
N THR A 102 -11.54 19.95 -6.16
CA THR A 102 -12.34 21.16 -6.31
C THR A 102 -13.83 20.86 -6.51
N LEU A 103 -14.20 19.62 -6.87
CA LEU A 103 -15.61 19.20 -6.94
C LEU A 103 -16.11 18.75 -5.58
N GLU A 104 -17.21 19.36 -5.12
CA GLU A 104 -17.90 18.92 -3.90
C GLU A 104 -18.48 17.51 -4.03
N THR A 105 -18.81 17.08 -5.24
CA THR A 105 -19.34 15.74 -5.54
C THR A 105 -18.24 14.68 -5.66
N ALA A 106 -16.96 15.04 -5.48
CA ALA A 106 -15.84 14.11 -5.59
C ALA A 106 -15.95 12.94 -4.63
N ILE A 107 -15.56 11.75 -5.09
CA ILE A 107 -15.68 10.51 -4.33
C ILE A 107 -14.59 10.49 -3.24
N PRO A 108 -14.91 10.36 -1.94
CA PRO A 108 -13.90 10.20 -0.91
C PRO A 108 -13.21 8.84 -1.04
N LEU A 109 -11.89 8.85 -1.24
CA LEU A 109 -11.06 7.67 -1.42
C LEU A 109 -9.97 7.64 -0.35
N LEU A 110 -9.92 6.53 0.39
CA LEU A 110 -8.82 6.21 1.30
C LEU A 110 -7.83 5.28 0.58
N PHE A 111 -6.64 5.77 0.31
CA PHE A 111 -5.51 4.99 -0.20
C PHE A 111 -4.71 4.41 0.96
N VAL A 112 -4.42 3.10 0.88
CA VAL A 112 -3.67 2.37 1.90
C VAL A 112 -2.47 1.70 1.24
N HIS A 113 -1.27 2.12 1.63
CA HIS A 113 0.00 1.57 1.15
C HIS A 113 0.37 0.26 1.86
N GLY A 114 1.49 -0.34 1.48
CA GLY A 114 2.06 -1.50 2.17
C GLY A 114 3.53 -1.34 2.53
N TRP A 115 4.28 -2.44 2.48
CA TRP A 115 5.72 -2.53 2.75
C TRP A 115 6.45 -3.09 1.51
N PRO A 116 7.66 -2.61 1.16
CA PRO A 116 8.39 -1.52 1.80
C PRO A 116 7.91 -0.15 1.30
N GLY A 117 6.61 0.02 1.07
CA GLY A 117 6.01 1.28 0.67
C GLY A 117 5.67 2.28 1.78
N SER A 118 5.23 3.46 1.38
CA SER A 118 4.76 4.49 2.31
C SER A 118 3.74 5.41 1.64
N PHE A 119 3.33 6.47 2.33
CA PHE A 119 2.48 7.51 1.74
C PHE A 119 3.01 8.06 0.39
N ILE A 120 4.32 7.97 0.13
CA ILE A 120 4.90 8.43 -1.14
C ILE A 120 4.32 7.71 -2.37
N GLU A 121 3.77 6.51 -2.21
CA GLU A 121 3.11 5.79 -3.31
C GLU A 121 1.91 6.54 -3.89
N VAL A 122 1.23 7.37 -3.09
CA VAL A 122 0.11 8.19 -3.59
C VAL A 122 0.58 9.32 -4.50
N ARG A 123 1.86 9.71 -4.44
CA ARG A 123 2.38 10.95 -5.02
C ARG A 123 2.10 11.09 -6.52
N LYS A 124 2.32 10.02 -7.29
CA LYS A 124 2.16 10.03 -8.75
C LYS A 124 0.68 9.94 -9.18
N ILE A 125 -0.17 9.31 -8.37
CA ILE A 125 -1.61 9.17 -8.67
C ILE A 125 -2.46 10.33 -8.14
N LEU A 126 -1.99 11.05 -7.12
CA LEU A 126 -2.72 12.16 -6.49
C LEU A 126 -3.21 13.22 -7.49
N PRO A 127 -2.37 13.80 -8.37
CA PRO A 127 -2.85 14.79 -9.34
C PRO A 127 -3.89 14.21 -10.32
N LEU A 128 -3.74 12.93 -10.71
CA LEU A 128 -4.67 12.27 -11.62
C LEU A 128 -6.04 12.02 -10.97
N LEU A 129 -6.05 11.58 -9.71
CA LEU A 129 -7.28 11.35 -8.94
C LEU A 129 -8.05 12.65 -8.66
N LEU A 130 -7.34 13.78 -8.53
CA LEU A 130 -7.95 15.08 -8.28
C LEU A 130 -8.47 15.76 -9.56
N GLN A 131 -8.02 15.31 -10.73
CA GLN A 131 -8.42 15.91 -12.01
C GLN A 131 -9.95 15.91 -12.16
N THR A 132 -10.48 17.01 -12.67
CA THR A 132 -11.90 17.16 -13.00
C THR A 132 -12.08 17.00 -14.51
N SER A 133 -13.14 16.29 -14.91
CA SER A 133 -13.50 16.07 -16.31
C SER A 133 -14.61 17.04 -16.69
N GLU A 134 -14.32 17.98 -17.59
CA GLU A 134 -15.30 18.94 -18.12
C GLU A 134 -16.34 18.27 -19.02
N ASP A 135 -15.93 17.21 -19.72
CA ASP A 135 -16.75 16.42 -20.63
C ASP A 135 -17.46 15.24 -19.97
N GLY A 136 -17.33 15.09 -18.65
CA GLY A 136 -18.00 14.05 -17.86
C GLY A 136 -17.56 12.61 -18.16
N ASN A 137 -16.34 12.42 -18.68
CA ASN A 137 -15.77 11.13 -19.06
C ASN A 137 -15.11 10.35 -17.92
N PHE A 138 -14.75 11.01 -16.82
CA PHE A 138 -14.20 10.33 -15.63
C PHE A 138 -14.51 11.09 -14.33
N PRO A 139 -14.63 10.37 -13.19
CA PRO A 139 -14.88 10.99 -11.89
C PRO A 139 -13.60 11.58 -11.29
N SER A 140 -13.79 12.55 -10.40
CA SER A 140 -12.78 13.09 -9.49
C SER A 140 -12.94 12.52 -8.07
N PHE A 141 -11.85 12.54 -7.29
CA PHE A 141 -11.78 11.98 -5.94
C PHE A 141 -11.26 13.01 -4.92
N HIS A 142 -11.83 13.01 -3.70
CA HIS A 142 -11.09 13.52 -2.54
C HIS A 142 -10.16 12.41 -2.06
N VAL A 143 -8.87 12.70 -1.86
CA VAL A 143 -7.87 11.66 -1.58
C VAL A 143 -7.32 11.83 -0.17
N VAL A 144 -7.36 10.74 0.59
CA VAL A 144 -6.69 10.59 1.88
C VAL A 144 -5.74 9.39 1.78
N ALA A 145 -4.47 9.57 2.13
CA ALA A 145 -3.47 8.51 2.14
C ALA A 145 -2.69 8.57 3.46
N PHE A 146 -3.03 7.69 4.40
CA PHE A 146 -2.37 7.69 5.70
C PHE A 146 -1.12 6.82 5.71
N SER A 147 -0.11 7.27 6.45
CA SER A 147 1.01 6.42 6.81
C SER A 147 0.53 5.42 7.85
N LEU A 148 0.65 4.13 7.57
CA LEU A 148 0.32 3.08 8.53
C LEU A 148 1.08 3.32 9.85
N PRO A 149 0.50 3.01 11.02
CA PRO A 149 1.22 3.01 12.30
C PRO A 149 2.57 2.29 12.20
N GLY A 150 3.64 2.98 12.63
CA GLY A 150 5.02 2.50 12.50
C GLY A 150 5.67 2.71 11.13
N TYR A 151 5.01 3.43 10.21
CA TYR A 151 5.55 3.80 8.90
C TYR A 151 5.68 5.31 8.78
N ALA A 152 6.73 5.74 8.07
CA ALA A 152 7.02 7.14 7.77
C ALA A 152 6.86 8.03 9.03
N PHE A 153 5.93 8.98 9.02
CA PHE A 153 5.79 9.95 10.10
C PHE A 153 4.64 9.64 11.08
N SER A 154 4.00 8.47 10.97
CA SER A 154 3.02 8.00 11.97
C SER A 154 3.74 7.38 13.17
N GLU A 155 3.18 7.57 14.36
CA GLU A 155 3.63 6.84 15.54
C GLU A 155 3.44 5.32 15.40
N ALA A 156 4.25 4.56 16.13
CA ALA A 156 4.11 3.11 16.23
C ALA A 156 3.33 2.71 17.49
N PRO A 157 2.55 1.61 17.44
CA PRO A 157 2.00 0.98 18.62
C PRO A 157 3.13 0.57 19.58
N LYS A 158 2.91 0.78 20.89
CA LYS A 158 3.86 0.42 21.96
C LYS A 158 3.53 -0.93 22.64
N LYS A 159 2.42 -1.55 22.26
CA LYS A 159 1.93 -2.83 22.79
C LYS A 159 1.75 -3.82 21.64
N SER A 160 1.89 -5.10 21.95
CA SER A 160 1.55 -6.18 21.01
C SER A 160 0.04 -6.27 20.76
N GLY A 161 -0.36 -7.04 19.75
CA GLY A 161 -1.74 -7.23 19.33
C GLY A 161 -2.25 -6.11 18.41
N PHE A 162 -1.37 -5.47 17.65
CA PHE A 162 -1.75 -4.46 16.65
C PHE A 162 -1.94 -5.12 15.28
N GLU A 163 -3.13 -5.71 15.09
CA GLU A 163 -3.50 -6.54 13.95
C GLU A 163 -4.18 -5.71 12.84
N ALA A 164 -4.54 -6.36 11.73
CA ALA A 164 -5.22 -5.72 10.59
C ALA A 164 -6.48 -4.92 10.97
N LYS A 165 -7.22 -5.35 12.01
CA LYS A 165 -8.43 -4.65 12.48
C LYS A 165 -8.11 -3.29 13.09
N GLN A 166 -7.00 -3.15 13.81
CA GLN A 166 -6.57 -1.86 14.39
C GLN A 166 -6.09 -0.88 13.32
N TYR A 167 -5.33 -1.36 12.32
CA TYR A 167 -4.99 -0.56 11.14
C TYR A 167 -6.26 -0.06 10.43
N GLY A 168 -7.25 -0.92 10.23
CA GLY A 168 -8.54 -0.57 9.65
C GLY A 168 -9.37 0.40 10.51
N GLU A 169 -9.32 0.25 11.83
CA GLU A 169 -9.97 1.15 12.80
C GLU A 169 -9.43 2.57 12.68
N ILE A 170 -8.11 2.72 12.57
CA ILE A 170 -7.46 4.03 12.37
C ILE A 170 -7.93 4.65 11.05
N GLY A 171 -7.83 3.92 9.94
CA GLY A 171 -8.26 4.43 8.64
C GLY A 171 -9.72 4.86 8.66
N HIS A 172 -10.59 4.09 9.33
CA HIS A 172 -12.00 4.42 9.47
C HIS A 172 -12.23 5.67 10.33
N LYS A 173 -11.62 5.74 11.52
CA LYS A 173 -11.74 6.89 12.41
C LYS A 173 -11.20 8.16 11.76
N LEU A 174 -10.09 8.07 11.01
CA LEU A 174 -9.55 9.18 10.24
C LEU A 174 -10.57 9.72 9.23
N MET A 175 -11.17 8.83 8.42
CA MET A 175 -12.16 9.24 7.41
C MET A 175 -13.39 9.91 8.05
N LEU A 176 -13.91 9.38 9.16
CA LEU A 176 -15.01 10.00 9.90
C LEU A 176 -14.63 11.36 10.46
N ALA A 177 -13.42 11.49 11.01
CA ALA A 177 -12.91 12.73 11.58
C ALA A 177 -12.70 13.83 10.52
N LEU A 178 -12.49 13.45 9.26
CA LEU A 178 -12.43 14.34 8.09
C LEU A 178 -13.82 14.65 7.49
N GLY A 179 -14.90 14.07 8.05
CA GLY A 179 -16.28 14.28 7.62
C GLY A 179 -16.76 13.32 6.53
N TYR A 180 -15.97 12.32 6.13
CA TYR A 180 -16.34 11.33 5.13
C TYR A 180 -17.09 10.16 5.78
N ASN A 181 -18.40 10.30 5.92
CA ASN A 181 -19.27 9.27 6.48
C ASN A 181 -19.46 8.04 5.56
N GLU A 182 -19.38 8.25 4.25
CA GLU A 182 -19.34 7.19 3.24
C GLU A 182 -18.12 7.42 2.33
N TYR A 183 -17.35 6.36 2.07
CA TYR A 183 -16.12 6.44 1.27
C TYR A 183 -15.77 5.09 0.63
N VAL A 184 -14.80 5.12 -0.28
CA VAL A 184 -14.22 3.92 -0.90
C VAL A 184 -12.76 3.76 -0.48
N THR A 185 -12.23 2.54 -0.59
CA THR A 185 -10.84 2.24 -0.26
C THR A 185 -10.08 1.67 -1.45
N SER A 186 -8.78 1.94 -1.54
CA SER A 186 -7.88 1.29 -2.51
C SER A 186 -6.56 0.94 -1.83
N GLY A 187 -6.05 -0.27 -2.05
CA GLY A 187 -4.75 -0.66 -1.51
C GLY A 187 -4.21 -1.97 -2.09
N GLY A 188 -2.88 -2.02 -2.25
CA GLY A 188 -2.09 -3.22 -2.53
C GLY A 188 -1.34 -3.69 -1.28
N ASP A 189 -0.64 -4.82 -1.33
CA ASP A 189 0.19 -5.34 -0.23
C ASP A 189 -0.54 -5.35 1.15
N TRP A 190 0.01 -4.82 2.24
CA TRP A 190 -0.72 -4.69 3.51
C TRP A 190 -1.96 -3.83 3.39
N GLY A 191 -1.97 -2.84 2.50
CA GLY A 191 -3.15 -2.08 2.15
C GLY A 191 -4.28 -2.94 1.62
N ARG A 192 -4.00 -4.01 0.86
CA ARG A 192 -5.02 -5.00 0.47
C ARG A 192 -5.64 -5.66 1.70
N ILE A 193 -4.80 -6.12 2.63
CA ILE A 193 -5.25 -6.79 3.87
C ILE A 193 -6.13 -5.87 4.72
N ILE A 194 -5.68 -4.62 4.88
CA ILE A 194 -6.34 -3.61 5.71
C ILE A 194 -7.66 -3.18 5.06
N THR A 195 -7.67 -2.90 3.75
CA THR A 195 -8.90 -2.51 3.04
C THR A 195 -9.93 -3.63 3.00
N GLN A 196 -9.51 -4.89 2.87
CA GLN A 196 -10.40 -6.06 3.04
C GLN A 196 -11.02 -6.06 4.43
N LYS A 197 -10.20 -5.88 5.48
CA LYS A 197 -10.68 -5.88 6.86
C LYS A 197 -11.65 -4.73 7.13
N MET A 198 -11.38 -3.55 6.57
CA MET A 198 -12.29 -2.41 6.62
C MET A 198 -13.62 -2.71 5.90
N ALA A 199 -13.59 -3.35 4.74
CA ALA A 199 -14.78 -3.78 4.02
C ALA A 199 -15.60 -4.84 4.79
N GLN A 200 -14.95 -5.71 5.57
CA GLN A 200 -15.63 -6.68 6.44
C GLN A 200 -16.35 -6.02 7.62
N ILE A 201 -15.70 -5.05 8.27
CA ILE A 201 -16.18 -4.47 9.54
C ILE A 201 -17.11 -3.28 9.29
N TYR A 202 -16.76 -2.41 8.35
CA TYR A 202 -17.43 -1.13 8.09
C TYR A 202 -18.18 -1.10 6.75
N GLY A 203 -18.18 -2.22 6.03
CA GLY A 203 -18.82 -2.36 4.72
C GLY A 203 -20.33 -2.09 4.74
N GLY A 204 -20.81 -1.43 3.69
CA GLY A 204 -22.22 -1.13 3.48
C GLY A 204 -22.65 0.16 4.16
N LYS A 205 -22.27 0.35 5.42
CA LYS A 205 -22.57 1.59 6.17
C LYS A 205 -21.61 2.73 5.86
N HIS A 206 -20.30 2.47 5.90
CA HIS A 206 -19.27 3.51 5.73
C HIS A 206 -18.37 3.23 4.54
N VAL A 207 -17.79 2.02 4.46
CA VAL A 207 -17.02 1.59 3.29
C VAL A 207 -17.99 1.07 2.24
N LYS A 208 -18.12 1.78 1.13
CA LYS A 208 -19.15 1.51 0.11
C LYS A 208 -18.64 0.57 -0.98
N ALA A 209 -17.36 0.63 -1.27
CA ALA A 209 -16.67 -0.25 -2.20
C ALA A 209 -15.17 -0.24 -1.90
N TRP A 210 -14.45 -1.22 -2.43
CA TRP A 210 -13.02 -1.34 -2.22
C TRP A 210 -12.31 -1.90 -3.46
N HIS A 211 -11.08 -1.45 -3.65
CA HIS A 211 -10.27 -1.77 -4.82
C HIS A 211 -8.90 -2.29 -4.39
N THR A 212 -8.32 -3.21 -5.16
CA THR A 212 -6.94 -3.66 -4.95
C THR A 212 -6.21 -3.94 -6.25
N ASN A 213 -4.90 -3.74 -6.25
CA ASN A 213 -4.00 -4.21 -7.31
C ASN A 213 -3.26 -5.52 -6.96
N MET A 214 -3.61 -6.16 -5.84
CA MET A 214 -3.01 -7.42 -5.39
C MET A 214 -4.04 -8.56 -5.48
N PRO A 215 -4.13 -9.28 -6.62
CA PRO A 215 -5.03 -10.41 -6.83
C PRO A 215 -4.58 -11.68 -6.07
N SER A 216 -4.42 -11.58 -4.75
CA SER A 216 -3.92 -12.64 -3.87
C SER A 216 -5.01 -13.12 -2.89
N LEU A 217 -4.66 -14.12 -2.07
CA LEU A 217 -5.51 -14.73 -1.02
C LEU A 217 -6.79 -15.42 -1.48
N GLY A 218 -7.06 -15.46 -2.79
CA GLY A 218 -8.05 -16.38 -3.35
C GLY A 218 -7.62 -17.82 -3.11
N ILE A 219 -8.55 -18.66 -2.66
CA ILE A 219 -8.32 -20.09 -2.50
C ILE A 219 -8.88 -20.87 -3.68
N SER A 220 -8.30 -22.03 -3.96
CA SER A 220 -8.86 -22.94 -4.96
C SER A 220 -10.29 -23.30 -4.55
N PRO A 221 -11.29 -23.06 -5.42
CA PRO A 221 -12.66 -23.41 -5.10
C PRO A 221 -12.76 -24.93 -4.96
N THR A 222 -13.53 -25.40 -3.98
CA THR A 222 -13.84 -26.82 -3.80
C THR A 222 -15.35 -27.04 -3.92
N LEU A 223 -15.78 -28.29 -4.12
CA LEU A 223 -17.22 -28.64 -4.06
C LEU A 223 -17.87 -28.23 -2.74
N THR A 224 -17.11 -28.24 -1.64
CA THR A 224 -17.61 -27.95 -0.30
C THR A 224 -17.62 -26.46 0.05
N SER A 225 -16.76 -25.64 -0.56
CA SER A 225 -16.65 -24.21 -0.27
C SER A 225 -17.34 -23.34 -1.33
N HIS A 226 -17.09 -23.63 -2.62
CA HIS A 226 -17.54 -22.82 -3.76
C HIS A 226 -17.96 -23.72 -4.93
N PRO A 227 -19.05 -24.50 -4.80
CA PRO A 227 -19.41 -25.53 -5.77
C PRO A 227 -19.59 -25.00 -7.19
N ILE A 228 -20.19 -23.80 -7.34
CA ILE A 228 -20.39 -23.18 -8.66
C ILE A 228 -19.04 -22.82 -9.30
N LEU A 229 -18.14 -22.17 -8.56
CA LEU A 229 -16.82 -21.81 -9.07
C LEU A 229 -15.96 -23.05 -9.35
N TYR A 230 -16.07 -24.09 -8.52
CA TYR A 230 -15.39 -25.37 -8.73
C TYR A 230 -15.84 -26.01 -10.04
N LEU A 231 -17.17 -26.17 -10.26
CA LEU A 231 -17.69 -26.74 -11.50
C LEU A 231 -17.28 -25.92 -12.72
N GLN A 232 -17.30 -24.58 -12.62
CA GLN A 232 -16.80 -23.71 -13.69
C GLN A 232 -15.30 -23.94 -13.98
N SER A 233 -14.49 -24.17 -12.94
CA SER A 233 -13.05 -24.41 -13.09
C SER A 233 -12.73 -25.75 -13.78
N LEU A 234 -13.62 -26.75 -13.71
CA LEU A 234 -13.43 -28.03 -14.40
C LEU A 234 -13.57 -27.93 -15.92
N ILE A 235 -14.36 -26.96 -16.40
CA ILE A 235 -14.64 -26.78 -17.84
C ILE A 235 -13.89 -25.60 -18.45
N LYS A 236 -13.29 -24.73 -17.62
CA LYS A 236 -12.47 -23.60 -18.06
C LYS A 236 -11.02 -23.82 -17.63
N PRO A 237 -10.14 -24.26 -18.55
CA PRO A 237 -8.73 -24.39 -18.22
C PRO A 237 -8.11 -23.02 -17.91
N LEU A 238 -7.04 -23.03 -17.11
CA LEU A 238 -6.27 -21.83 -16.84
C LEU A 238 -5.72 -21.23 -18.13
N THR A 239 -5.92 -19.92 -18.28
CA THR A 239 -5.36 -19.14 -19.38
C THR A 239 -3.82 -19.10 -19.30
N ALA A 240 -3.16 -18.68 -20.39
CA ALA A 240 -1.71 -18.50 -20.40
C ALA A 240 -1.24 -17.48 -19.34
N VAL A 241 -2.01 -16.40 -19.14
CA VAL A 241 -1.74 -15.38 -18.13
C VAL A 241 -1.86 -15.94 -16.72
N GLU A 242 -2.90 -16.73 -16.43
CA GLU A 242 -3.07 -17.36 -15.11
C GLU A 242 -1.97 -18.39 -14.83
N LYS A 243 -1.53 -19.15 -15.84
CA LYS A 243 -0.38 -20.07 -15.71
C LYS A 243 0.91 -19.31 -15.41
N ALA A 244 1.18 -18.22 -16.13
CA ALA A 244 2.34 -17.37 -15.88
C ALA A 244 2.30 -16.74 -14.47
N GLY A 245 1.11 -16.32 -14.02
CA GLY A 245 0.90 -15.82 -12.66
C GLY A 245 1.16 -16.86 -11.57
N LEU A 246 0.75 -18.12 -11.79
CA LEU A 246 1.07 -19.22 -10.88
C LEU A 246 2.57 -19.53 -10.83
N GLU A 247 3.27 -19.55 -11.97
CA GLU A 247 4.73 -19.75 -11.98
C GLU A 247 5.48 -18.60 -11.29
N ARG A 248 5.05 -17.34 -11.51
CA ARG A 248 5.56 -16.18 -10.77
C ARG A 248 5.34 -16.34 -9.26
N SER A 249 4.13 -16.72 -8.86
CA SER A 249 3.78 -16.95 -7.45
C SER A 249 4.59 -18.09 -6.84
N LYS A 250 4.86 -19.15 -7.61
CA LYS A 250 5.70 -20.27 -7.19
C LYS A 250 7.13 -19.81 -6.93
N TRP A 251 7.75 -19.13 -7.90
CA TRP A 251 9.08 -18.54 -7.73
C TRP A 251 9.14 -17.61 -6.52
N PHE A 252 8.16 -16.73 -6.34
CA PHE A 252 8.17 -15.81 -5.20
C PHE A 252 8.06 -16.55 -3.87
N ASN A 253 7.21 -17.59 -3.81
CA ASN A 253 7.08 -18.41 -2.60
C ASN A 253 8.34 -19.21 -2.26
N THR A 254 9.13 -19.63 -3.25
CA THR A 254 10.36 -20.41 -3.02
C THR A 254 11.57 -19.52 -2.77
N GLU A 255 11.77 -18.47 -3.58
CA GLU A 255 12.99 -17.66 -3.56
C GLU A 255 12.77 -16.27 -2.93
N GLY A 256 11.58 -15.69 -3.06
CA GLY A 256 11.31 -14.28 -2.74
C GLY A 256 10.83 -13.98 -1.32
N ARG A 257 10.58 -15.01 -0.50
CA ARG A 257 9.89 -14.86 0.81
C ARG A 257 10.78 -14.92 2.05
N GLY A 258 12.11 -14.94 1.91
CA GLY A 258 13.04 -14.89 3.05
C GLY A 258 12.77 -13.70 3.98
N TYR A 259 12.54 -12.51 3.40
CA TYR A 259 12.22 -11.29 4.16
C TYR A 259 10.94 -11.45 5.02
N PHE A 260 9.92 -12.12 4.46
CA PHE A 260 8.63 -12.32 5.11
C PHE A 260 8.82 -13.25 6.31
N ALA A 261 9.58 -14.33 6.15
CA ALA A 261 9.85 -15.29 7.22
C ALA A 261 10.57 -14.60 8.40
N GLU A 262 11.60 -13.81 8.13
CA GLU A 262 12.34 -13.09 9.17
C GLU A 262 11.45 -12.05 9.87
N GLN A 263 10.76 -11.19 9.11
CA GLN A 263 9.90 -10.15 9.69
C GLN A 263 8.70 -10.71 10.44
N SER A 264 8.14 -11.85 10.00
CA SER A 264 7.03 -12.50 10.68
C SER A 264 7.46 -13.23 11.95
N THR A 265 8.74 -13.53 12.17
CA THR A 265 9.16 -14.35 13.32
C THR A 265 10.06 -13.60 14.30
N GLN A 266 11.04 -12.84 13.81
CA GLN A 266 12.07 -12.18 14.63
C GLN A 266 12.26 -10.70 14.25
N PRO A 267 11.18 -9.89 14.13
CA PRO A 267 11.29 -8.50 13.66
C PRO A 267 12.18 -7.62 14.54
N GLN A 268 12.28 -7.92 15.84
CA GLN A 268 13.14 -7.18 16.76
C GLN A 268 14.62 -7.47 16.51
N THR A 269 14.98 -8.72 16.19
CA THR A 269 16.35 -9.12 15.86
C THR A 269 16.82 -8.44 14.58
N LEU A 270 16.02 -8.54 13.52
CA LEU A 270 16.26 -7.81 12.26
C LEU A 270 16.31 -6.30 12.49
N GLY A 271 15.48 -5.78 13.40
CA GLY A 271 15.38 -4.36 13.69
C GLY A 271 16.68 -3.71 14.16
N TYR A 272 17.57 -4.44 14.84
CA TYR A 272 18.87 -3.90 15.26
C TYR A 272 19.75 -3.55 14.06
N SER A 273 19.85 -4.43 13.07
CA SER A 273 20.68 -4.18 11.88
C SER A 273 20.08 -3.11 10.97
N LEU A 274 18.76 -3.11 10.78
CA LEU A 274 18.05 -2.11 9.97
C LEU A 274 18.08 -0.70 10.59
N SER A 275 18.10 -0.61 11.93
CA SER A 275 18.19 0.68 12.62
C SER A 275 19.62 1.20 12.70
N ASP A 276 20.60 0.30 12.83
CA ASP A 276 21.99 0.71 12.94
C ASP A 276 22.60 1.05 11.59
N SER A 277 22.39 0.23 10.56
CA SER A 277 23.07 0.41 9.28
C SER A 277 22.13 1.00 8.22
N PRO A 278 22.30 2.26 7.78
CA PRO A 278 21.55 2.80 6.65
C PRO A 278 21.81 2.00 5.36
N VAL A 279 23.01 1.45 5.20
CA VAL A 279 23.35 0.59 4.05
C VAL A 279 22.63 -0.77 4.14
N GLY A 280 22.50 -1.33 5.35
CA GLY A 280 21.71 -2.53 5.60
C GLY A 280 20.23 -2.30 5.27
N LEU A 281 19.66 -1.16 5.70
CA LEU A 281 18.30 -0.76 5.36
C LEU A 281 18.11 -0.56 3.85
N LEU A 282 19.04 0.15 3.21
CA LEU A 282 19.04 0.38 1.77
C LEU A 282 19.05 -0.94 0.99
N ALA A 283 19.94 -1.87 1.34
CA ALA A 283 20.00 -3.18 0.71
C ALA A 283 18.69 -3.95 0.88
N TRP A 284 18.14 -3.98 2.11
CA TRP A 284 16.93 -4.71 2.44
C TRP A 284 15.69 -4.23 1.66
N ILE A 285 15.57 -2.92 1.44
CA ILE A 285 14.46 -2.31 0.71
C ILE A 285 14.69 -2.31 -0.80
N TYR A 286 15.88 -1.90 -1.26
CA TYR A 286 16.17 -1.73 -2.69
C TYR A 286 16.04 -3.04 -3.48
N GLU A 287 16.42 -4.17 -2.86
CA GLU A 287 16.21 -5.48 -3.46
C GLU A 287 14.75 -5.70 -3.87
N LYS A 288 13.80 -5.24 -3.06
CA LYS A 288 12.36 -5.38 -3.31
C LYS A 288 11.89 -4.40 -4.37
N LEU A 289 12.38 -3.15 -4.33
CA LEU A 289 12.08 -2.15 -5.38
C LEU A 289 12.45 -2.68 -6.78
N VAL A 290 13.55 -3.42 -6.90
CA VAL A 290 13.93 -4.05 -8.18
C VAL A 290 13.12 -5.33 -8.44
N ASN A 291 13.13 -6.31 -7.53
CA ASN A 291 12.58 -7.64 -7.78
C ASN A 291 11.04 -7.67 -7.90
N TRP A 292 10.35 -6.66 -7.37
CA TRP A 292 8.89 -6.61 -7.32
C TRP A 292 8.28 -5.74 -8.41
N THR A 293 9.10 -5.00 -9.16
CA THR A 293 8.64 -4.18 -10.29
C THR A 293 8.77 -4.92 -11.62
N ASP A 294 8.10 -4.40 -12.65
CA ASP A 294 8.27 -4.85 -14.03
C ASP A 294 9.39 -4.06 -14.73
N ALA A 295 10.62 -4.27 -14.25
CA ALA A 295 11.82 -3.57 -14.71
C ALA A 295 11.68 -2.04 -14.68
N TYR A 296 11.04 -1.51 -13.62
CA TYR A 296 10.88 -0.07 -13.47
C TYR A 296 12.26 0.61 -13.41
N PRO A 297 12.51 1.67 -14.20
CA PRO A 297 13.82 2.30 -14.31
C PRO A 297 14.08 3.24 -13.12
N TRP A 298 14.28 2.67 -11.94
CA TRP A 298 14.58 3.42 -10.72
C TRP A 298 15.80 4.32 -10.90
N THR A 299 15.61 5.61 -10.67
CA THR A 299 16.76 6.52 -10.48
C THR A 299 17.36 6.32 -9.10
N ASP A 300 18.66 6.58 -8.96
CA ASP A 300 19.33 6.50 -7.66
C ASP A 300 18.62 7.41 -6.63
N ASP A 301 18.24 8.63 -7.01
CA ASP A 301 17.59 9.58 -6.10
C ASP A 301 16.15 9.15 -5.72
N GLU A 302 15.40 8.47 -6.59
CA GLU A 302 14.10 7.89 -6.22
C GLU A 302 14.26 6.81 -5.14
N VAL A 303 15.25 5.92 -5.30
CA VAL A 303 15.56 4.86 -4.32
C VAL A 303 15.98 5.49 -2.99
N LEU A 304 16.89 6.46 -3.04
CA LEU A 304 17.40 7.10 -1.84
C LEU A 304 16.35 7.95 -1.13
N THR A 305 15.43 8.59 -1.85
CA THR A 305 14.26 9.25 -1.27
C THR A 305 13.37 8.24 -0.55
N TRP A 306 13.08 7.12 -1.21
CA TRP A 306 12.24 6.06 -0.67
C TRP A 306 12.82 5.48 0.62
N VAL A 307 14.11 5.16 0.64
CA VAL A 307 14.79 4.61 1.82
C VAL A 307 15.00 5.68 2.90
N SER A 308 15.24 6.94 2.54
CA SER A 308 15.39 8.02 3.52
C SER A 308 14.10 8.27 4.31
N ILE A 309 12.91 8.06 3.72
CA ILE A 309 11.64 8.10 4.46
C ILE A 309 11.59 7.04 5.57
N TYR A 310 12.13 5.84 5.31
CA TYR A 310 12.26 4.81 6.34
C TYR A 310 13.33 5.17 7.38
N TYR A 311 14.49 5.66 6.92
CA TYR A 311 15.59 6.01 7.80
C TYR A 311 15.22 7.12 8.78
N PHE A 312 14.53 8.16 8.31
CA PHE A 312 14.06 9.30 9.11
C PHE A 312 12.64 9.15 9.63
N SER A 313 12.07 7.94 9.60
CA SER A 313 10.71 7.69 10.09
C SER A 313 10.58 7.98 11.59
N GLN A 314 9.40 8.44 12.00
CA GLN A 314 9.07 8.83 13.37
C GLN A 314 9.30 7.68 14.37
N ALA A 315 8.93 6.46 13.99
CA ALA A 315 9.07 5.28 14.83
C ALA A 315 10.42 4.55 14.64
N GLY A 316 11.25 5.04 13.73
CA GLY A 316 12.51 4.44 13.33
C GLY A 316 12.38 3.29 12.32
N PRO A 317 13.48 2.89 11.67
CA PRO A 317 13.46 2.06 10.47
C PRO A 317 12.92 0.64 10.67
N ALA A 318 13.01 0.13 11.90
CA ALA A 318 12.56 -1.21 12.24
C ALA A 318 11.05 -1.31 12.52
N ALA A 319 10.36 -0.20 12.79
CA ALA A 319 8.98 -0.27 13.28
C ALA A 319 8.01 -0.91 12.28
N SER A 320 8.23 -0.67 10.98
CA SER A 320 7.39 -1.20 9.91
C SER A 320 7.38 -2.72 9.82
N THR A 321 8.42 -3.42 10.33
CA THR A 321 8.51 -4.88 10.25
C THR A 321 7.55 -5.59 11.21
N ARG A 322 7.12 -4.91 12.29
CA ARG A 322 6.26 -5.49 13.33
C ARG A 322 4.89 -5.94 12.80
N ILE A 323 4.37 -5.30 11.75
CA ILE A 323 3.10 -5.67 11.13
C ILE A 323 3.08 -7.15 10.69
N TYR A 324 4.23 -7.67 10.23
CA TYR A 324 4.38 -9.04 9.75
C TYR A 324 4.19 -10.03 10.90
N TYR A 325 4.81 -9.76 12.05
CA TYR A 325 4.70 -10.59 13.23
C TYR A 325 3.27 -10.54 13.79
N GLU A 326 2.74 -9.33 14.00
CA GLU A 326 1.44 -9.12 14.64
C GLU A 326 0.28 -9.71 13.83
N ILE A 327 0.28 -9.52 12.50
CA ILE A 327 -0.79 -10.09 11.66
C ILE A 327 -0.63 -11.61 11.51
N THR A 328 0.57 -12.13 11.30
CA THR A 328 0.77 -13.59 11.14
C THR A 328 0.44 -14.36 12.42
N HIS A 329 0.71 -13.80 13.60
CA HIS A 329 0.44 -14.42 14.90
C HIS A 329 -0.96 -14.11 15.47
N SER A 330 -1.75 -13.29 14.78
CA SER A 330 -3.15 -13.07 15.16
C SER A 330 -3.97 -14.36 15.05
N PRO A 331 -5.07 -14.53 15.81
CA PRO A 331 -5.92 -15.71 15.70
C PRO A 331 -6.38 -15.96 14.25
N GLY A 332 -5.96 -17.10 13.68
CA GLY A 332 -6.23 -17.45 12.28
C GLY A 332 -5.38 -16.71 11.23
N GLY A 333 -4.47 -15.82 11.64
CA GLY A 333 -3.50 -15.14 10.77
C GLY A 333 -4.12 -14.55 9.49
N LEU A 334 -3.43 -14.75 8.36
CA LEU A 334 -3.93 -14.32 7.05
C LEU A 334 -5.15 -15.15 6.56
N SER A 335 -5.34 -16.39 7.02
CA SER A 335 -6.48 -17.21 6.57
C SER A 335 -7.82 -16.73 7.13
N ALA A 336 -7.82 -16.06 8.29
CA ALA A 336 -9.01 -15.45 8.89
C ALA A 336 -9.68 -14.40 7.98
N LEU A 337 -8.96 -13.84 6.99
CA LEU A 337 -9.52 -12.91 6.01
C LEU A 337 -10.51 -13.60 5.05
N GLY A 338 -10.37 -14.90 4.83
CA GLY A 338 -11.24 -15.69 3.95
C GLY A 338 -12.53 -16.18 4.61
N GLU A 339 -12.65 -16.15 5.93
CA GLU A 339 -13.80 -16.72 6.66
C GLU A 339 -15.10 -15.94 6.43
N LYS A 340 -15.01 -14.62 6.23
CA LYS A 340 -16.16 -13.72 6.00
C LYS A 340 -15.86 -12.74 4.86
N PRO A 341 -15.95 -13.17 3.59
CA PRO A 341 -15.74 -12.29 2.45
C PRO A 341 -16.66 -11.07 2.48
N PRO A 342 -16.16 -9.84 2.21
CA PRO A 342 -17.00 -8.66 2.09
C PRO A 342 -18.06 -8.80 1.00
N ARG A 343 -19.28 -8.32 1.28
CA ARG A 343 -20.41 -8.34 0.34
C ARG A 343 -20.51 -7.08 -0.53
N ILE A 344 -19.81 -6.01 -0.16
CA ILE A 344 -19.77 -4.77 -0.93
C ILE A 344 -18.95 -4.92 -2.22
N PRO A 345 -19.21 -4.10 -3.25
CA PRO A 345 -18.45 -4.09 -4.50
C PRO A 345 -16.93 -4.11 -4.31
N MET A 346 -16.28 -5.09 -4.92
CA MET A 346 -14.84 -5.24 -4.99
C MET A 346 -14.35 -5.05 -6.44
N GLY A 347 -13.27 -4.30 -6.60
CA GLY A 347 -12.52 -4.20 -7.85
C GLY A 347 -11.10 -4.75 -7.74
N VAL A 348 -10.59 -5.33 -8.83
CA VAL A 348 -9.22 -5.87 -8.90
C VAL A 348 -8.52 -5.47 -10.19
N SER A 349 -7.32 -4.91 -10.05
CA SER A 349 -6.36 -4.72 -11.15
C SER A 349 -5.32 -5.83 -11.13
N TYR A 350 -5.09 -6.45 -12.29
CA TYR A 350 -4.12 -7.53 -12.48
C TYR A 350 -2.88 -6.98 -13.19
N PHE A 351 -1.78 -6.84 -12.46
CA PHE A 351 -0.47 -6.49 -13.00
C PHE A 351 0.40 -7.75 -13.11
N PRO A 352 1.07 -7.99 -14.25
CA PRO A 352 1.69 -9.27 -14.56
C PRO A 352 2.90 -9.63 -13.69
N LYS A 353 3.55 -8.66 -13.03
CA LYS A 353 4.72 -8.88 -12.17
C LYS A 353 4.46 -8.78 -10.67
N GLU A 354 3.18 -8.68 -10.27
CA GLU A 354 2.77 -8.83 -8.86
C GLU A 354 3.34 -10.13 -8.25
N LEU A 355 3.55 -10.12 -6.93
CA LEU A 355 4.25 -11.16 -6.17
C LEU A 355 3.46 -12.47 -6.12
N ILE A 356 2.16 -12.35 -5.85
CA ILE A 356 1.22 -13.47 -5.77
C ILE A 356 0.02 -13.15 -6.64
N ILE A 357 -0.17 -13.97 -7.67
CA ILE A 357 -1.22 -13.84 -8.66
C ILE A 357 -2.06 -15.12 -8.62
N ALA A 358 -3.20 -15.04 -7.93
CA ALA A 358 -4.16 -16.13 -7.91
C ALA A 358 -4.99 -16.14 -9.22
N PRO A 359 -5.39 -17.33 -9.72
CA PRO A 359 -6.34 -17.44 -10.81
C PRO A 359 -7.62 -16.64 -10.54
N ARG A 360 -8.28 -16.14 -11.60
CA ARG A 360 -9.46 -15.28 -11.42
C ARG A 360 -10.60 -16.00 -10.71
N SER A 361 -10.75 -17.30 -10.96
CA SER A 361 -11.73 -18.15 -10.26
C SER A 361 -11.49 -18.19 -8.75
N TRP A 362 -10.23 -18.09 -8.30
CA TRP A 362 -9.86 -18.08 -6.90
C TRP A 362 -10.09 -16.70 -6.31
N VAL A 363 -9.76 -15.62 -7.04
CA VAL A 363 -10.01 -14.25 -6.58
C VAL A 363 -11.51 -14.01 -6.34
N ARG A 364 -12.41 -14.62 -7.10
CA ARG A 364 -13.87 -14.54 -6.84
C ARG A 364 -14.32 -15.12 -5.50
N THR A 365 -13.47 -15.86 -4.79
CA THR A 365 -13.77 -16.37 -3.43
C THR A 365 -13.58 -15.32 -2.34
N VAL A 366 -12.88 -14.22 -2.61
CA VAL A 366 -12.45 -13.27 -1.56
C VAL A 366 -13.44 -12.13 -1.31
N GLY A 367 -14.45 -11.96 -2.16
CA GLY A 367 -15.45 -10.90 -2.04
C GLY A 367 -16.35 -10.78 -3.27
N ASN A 368 -17.28 -9.83 -3.22
CA ASN A 368 -18.17 -9.52 -4.34
C ASN A 368 -17.44 -8.78 -5.47
N LEU A 369 -16.73 -9.53 -6.31
CA LEU A 369 -15.96 -9.02 -7.44
C LEU A 369 -16.87 -8.50 -8.56
N VAL A 370 -16.90 -7.19 -8.74
CA VAL A 370 -17.73 -6.51 -9.77
C VAL A 370 -16.92 -5.81 -10.86
N PHE A 371 -15.62 -5.61 -10.62
CA PHE A 371 -14.69 -4.97 -11.55
C PHE A 371 -13.38 -5.76 -11.61
N GLU A 372 -12.92 -6.03 -12.82
CA GLU A 372 -11.64 -6.69 -13.08
C GLU A 372 -10.97 -5.96 -14.27
N SER A 373 -9.69 -5.68 -14.16
CA SER A 373 -8.89 -5.07 -15.24
C SER A 373 -7.54 -5.77 -15.36
N GLU A 374 -7.16 -6.16 -16.57
CA GLU A 374 -5.88 -6.85 -16.84
C GLU A 374 -4.95 -5.92 -17.59
N HIS A 375 -3.71 -5.85 -17.13
CA HIS A 375 -2.66 -5.01 -17.70
C HIS A 375 -1.57 -5.85 -18.34
N SER A 376 -0.96 -5.32 -19.40
CA SER A 376 0.13 -6.00 -20.12
C SER A 376 1.52 -5.74 -19.52
N SER A 377 1.64 -4.83 -18.55
CA SER A 377 2.90 -4.44 -17.90
C SER A 377 2.67 -3.87 -16.51
N GLY A 378 3.70 -3.83 -15.67
CA GLY A 378 3.67 -3.35 -14.29
C GLY A 378 3.75 -4.47 -13.25
N GLY A 379 4.24 -4.13 -12.06
CA GLY A 379 4.41 -5.05 -10.95
C GLY A 379 3.65 -4.63 -9.69
N HIS A 380 4.29 -4.87 -8.55
CA HIS A 380 3.72 -4.71 -7.23
C HIS A 380 3.39 -3.26 -6.87
N PHE A 381 4.24 -2.32 -7.29
CA PHE A 381 4.10 -0.90 -6.96
C PHE A 381 3.25 -0.18 -8.01
N ALA A 382 2.05 -0.68 -8.28
CA ALA A 382 1.19 -0.22 -9.38
C ALA A 382 0.97 1.31 -9.39
N ALA A 383 0.75 1.92 -8.22
CA ALA A 383 0.59 3.38 -8.08
C ALA A 383 1.85 4.17 -8.48
N TYR A 384 3.01 3.54 -8.44
CA TYR A 384 4.30 4.16 -8.75
C TYR A 384 4.79 3.83 -10.16
N GLU A 385 4.60 2.59 -10.61
CA GLU A 385 5.03 2.09 -11.92
C GLU A 385 4.06 2.46 -13.04
N LYS A 386 2.76 2.38 -12.76
CA LYS A 386 1.66 2.48 -13.73
C LYS A 386 0.55 3.40 -13.20
N PRO A 387 0.88 4.67 -12.86
CA PRO A 387 -0.05 5.59 -12.21
C PRO A 387 -1.29 5.89 -13.05
N ASN A 388 -1.18 5.93 -14.39
CA ASN A 388 -2.32 6.19 -15.26
C ASN A 388 -3.27 4.98 -15.28
N GLU A 389 -2.72 3.78 -15.42
CA GLU A 389 -3.48 2.55 -15.54
C GLU A 389 -4.30 2.24 -14.28
N ILE A 390 -3.69 2.39 -13.09
CA ILE A 390 -4.40 2.18 -11.82
C ILE A 390 -5.47 3.26 -11.57
N VAL A 391 -5.24 4.50 -11.99
CA VAL A 391 -6.23 5.58 -11.85
C VAL A 391 -7.37 5.40 -12.85
N ASP A 392 -7.08 4.97 -14.08
CA ASP A 392 -8.09 4.66 -15.08
C ASP A 392 -8.96 3.49 -14.62
N ASP A 393 -8.40 2.49 -13.95
CA ASP A 393 -9.19 1.41 -13.33
C ASP A 393 -10.16 1.93 -12.27
N LEU A 394 -9.70 2.79 -11.36
CA LEU A 394 -10.57 3.44 -10.36
C LEU A 394 -11.65 4.28 -11.04
N ARG A 395 -11.31 5.05 -12.07
CA ARG A 395 -12.26 5.85 -12.86
C ARG A 395 -13.27 4.98 -13.60
N ASN A 396 -12.86 3.84 -14.16
CA ASN A 396 -13.75 2.91 -14.84
C ASN A 396 -14.68 2.19 -13.86
N MET A 397 -14.19 1.84 -12.66
CA MET A 397 -14.97 1.19 -11.62
C MET A 397 -16.07 2.12 -11.07
N PHE A 398 -15.71 3.37 -10.75
CA PHE A 398 -16.59 4.31 -10.05
C PHE A 398 -17.28 5.34 -10.96
N GLY A 399 -16.84 5.46 -12.20
CA GLY A 399 -17.26 6.51 -13.13
C GLY A 399 -18.34 6.12 -14.11
N ARG A 400 -18.41 6.86 -15.20
CA ARG A 400 -19.22 6.58 -16.38
C ARG A 400 -18.33 6.70 -17.61
N LYS A 401 -18.43 5.77 -18.54
CA LYS A 401 -17.66 5.81 -19.80
C LYS A 401 -18.63 5.68 -20.97
N LYS A 402 -18.68 6.70 -21.83
CA LYS A 402 -19.56 6.73 -23.02
C LYS A 402 -21.02 6.38 -22.69
N GLY A 403 -21.56 7.00 -21.64
CA GLY A 403 -22.95 6.79 -21.20
C GLY A 403 -23.22 5.49 -20.45
N LYS A 404 -22.22 4.63 -20.23
CA LYS A 404 -22.35 3.40 -19.42
C LYS A 404 -21.75 3.63 -18.03
N ASN A 405 -22.54 3.35 -17.01
CA ASN A 405 -22.08 3.37 -15.62
C ASN A 405 -21.04 2.27 -15.38
N GLY A 406 -19.97 2.61 -14.65
CA GLY A 406 -19.10 1.64 -14.02
C GLY A 406 -19.86 0.80 -12.99
N PRO A 407 -19.36 -0.40 -12.67
CA PRO A 407 -20.07 -1.35 -11.80
C PRO A 407 -20.28 -0.86 -10.37
N ALA A 408 -19.52 0.14 -9.91
CA ALA A 408 -19.68 0.78 -8.61
C ALA A 408 -20.02 2.28 -8.72
N PHE A 409 -20.54 2.72 -9.87
CA PHE A 409 -20.98 4.10 -10.06
C PHE A 409 -22.05 4.50 -9.04
N GLY A 410 -21.88 5.65 -8.40
CA GLY A 410 -22.85 6.20 -7.44
C GLY A 410 -22.98 5.40 -6.14
N VAL A 411 -22.02 4.51 -5.83
CA VAL A 411 -22.04 3.70 -4.60
C VAL A 411 -21.90 4.53 -3.32
N VAL A 412 -21.31 5.73 -3.42
CA VAL A 412 -21.25 6.73 -2.36
C VAL A 412 -22.36 7.75 -2.58
N SER A 413 -23.26 7.86 -1.61
CA SER A 413 -24.47 8.67 -1.73
C SER A 413 -24.13 10.15 -1.90
N GLY A 414 -24.63 10.78 -2.97
CA GLY A 414 -24.39 12.20 -3.27
C GLY A 414 -22.96 12.55 -3.71
N ARG A 415 -22.06 11.57 -3.88
CA ARG A 415 -20.67 11.76 -4.30
C ARG A 415 -20.36 10.87 -5.50
N ASN A 416 -20.70 11.32 -6.70
CA ASN A 416 -20.51 10.55 -7.93
C ASN A 416 -19.22 10.91 -8.69
N GLY A 417 -18.50 11.95 -8.28
CA GLY A 417 -17.26 12.39 -8.91
C GLY A 417 -17.41 13.33 -10.11
N PHE A 418 -18.62 13.75 -10.48
CA PHE A 418 -18.89 14.56 -11.67
C PHE A 418 -19.42 15.94 -11.31
N GLN A 419 -19.26 16.92 -12.20
CA GLN A 419 -19.90 18.23 -12.04
C GLN A 419 -21.42 18.07 -11.85
N PRO A 420 -22.05 18.88 -10.97
CA PRO A 420 -23.50 18.96 -10.90
C PRO A 420 -24.07 19.29 -12.29
N ALA A 421 -25.18 18.62 -12.65
CA ALA A 421 -25.88 18.86 -13.90
C ALA A 421 -26.60 20.21 -13.91
#